data_AF-A0A8K0C6Z2-F1
#
_entry.id   AF-A0A8K0C6Z2-F1
#
_cell.length_a   1.000
_cell.length_b   1.000
_cell.length_c   1.000
_cell.angle_alpha   90.00
_cell.angle_beta   90.00
_cell.angle_gamma   90.00
#
_symmetry.space_group_name_H-M   'P 1'
#
loop_
_entity.id
_entity.type
_entity.pdbx_description
1 polymer ?
#
loop_
_entity_poly.entity_id
_entity_poly.type
_entity_poly.pdbx_seq_one_letter_code
_entity_poly.pdbx_strand_id
1 'polypeptide(L)'
;MATKEVGIMEIWLEHFKSVLHGEQVTLPQSDKGKVDDDIDINEVQKAVQTCKLGKSPGDYGIGAEMLKALGEDDLRLLHKILTKAWKNKEIPRDWDPPSAIITEAFRC
;
A
#
# COMPACT_ATOMS: atom_id res chain seq x y z
N MET A 1 -11.53 36.90 13.41
CA MET A 1 -12.57 36.13 14.12
C MET A 1 -12.64 34.75 13.48
N ALA A 2 -12.07 33.76 14.17
CA ALA A 2 -11.79 32.40 13.70
C ALA A 2 -13.03 31.50 13.81
N THR A 3 -14.07 31.76 13.01
CA THR A 3 -15.34 31.01 13.08
C THR A 3 -15.68 30.22 11.83
N LYS A 4 -14.93 30.36 10.72
CA LYS A 4 -15.17 29.60 9.49
C LYS A 4 -14.51 28.21 9.48
N GLU A 5 -13.30 28.09 10.00
CA GLU A 5 -12.54 26.83 9.96
C GLU A 5 -13.04 25.78 10.97
N VAL A 6 -13.52 26.24 12.13
CA VAL A 6 -14.10 25.36 13.17
C VAL A 6 -15.37 24.68 12.66
N GLY A 7 -16.25 25.43 11.98
CA GLY A 7 -17.48 24.87 11.41
C GLY A 7 -17.21 23.86 10.28
N ILE A 8 -16.13 24.04 9.52
CA ILE A 8 -15.72 23.07 8.49
C ILE A 8 -15.34 21.75 9.15
N MET A 9 -14.51 21.76 10.20
CA MET A 9 -14.12 20.52 10.89
C MET A 9 -15.31 19.76 11.48
N GLU A 10 -16.31 20.48 12.00
CA GLU A 10 -17.50 19.88 12.59
C GLU A 10 -18.40 19.22 11.52
N ILE A 11 -18.52 19.85 10.34
CA ILE A 11 -19.21 19.27 9.17
C ILE A 11 -18.47 18.01 8.68
N TRP A 12 -17.13 18.08 8.59
CA TRP A 12 -16.33 16.92 8.20
C TRP A 12 -16.42 15.79 9.23
N LEU A 13 -16.47 16.09 10.53
CA LEU A 13 -16.63 15.09 11.59
C LEU A 13 -17.98 14.36 11.47
N GLU A 14 -19.06 15.10 11.28
CA GLU A 14 -20.40 14.53 11.13
C GLU A 14 -20.54 13.75 9.82
N HIS A 15 -19.93 14.23 8.73
CA HIS A 15 -19.84 13.50 7.47
C HIS A 15 -19.05 12.19 7.63
N PHE A 16 -17.86 12.23 8.26
CA PHE A 16 -17.05 11.04 8.52
C PHE A 16 -17.76 10.04 9.41
N LYS A 17 -18.44 10.49 10.46
CA LYS A 17 -19.28 9.61 11.28
C LYS A 17 -20.37 8.97 10.42
N SER A 18 -21.11 9.74 9.62
CA SER A 18 -22.15 9.17 8.77
C SER A 18 -21.61 8.16 7.75
N VAL A 19 -20.40 8.38 7.22
CA VAL A 19 -19.76 7.51 6.23
C VAL A 19 -19.17 6.26 6.89
N LEU A 20 -18.56 6.37 8.07
CA LEU A 20 -18.02 5.23 8.83
C LEU A 20 -19.12 4.33 9.40
N HIS A 21 -20.28 4.90 9.75
CA HIS A 21 -21.42 4.14 10.23
C HIS A 21 -22.40 3.74 9.10
N GLY A 22 -22.20 4.26 7.88
CA GLY A 22 -23.04 4.06 6.72
C GLY A 22 -22.55 2.92 5.84
N GLU A 23 -23.40 1.91 5.71
CA GLU A 23 -23.20 0.68 4.92
C GLU A 23 -22.07 -0.20 5.46
N GLN A 24 -22.46 -1.16 6.30
CA GLN A 24 -21.71 -2.39 6.44
C GLN A 24 -21.71 -3.03 5.05
N VAL A 25 -20.72 -2.69 4.22
CA VAL A 25 -20.40 -3.50 3.05
C VAL A 25 -20.09 -4.86 3.66
N THR A 26 -20.99 -5.81 3.47
CA THR A 26 -20.66 -7.22 3.55
C THR A 26 -19.64 -7.44 2.45
N LEU A 27 -18.38 -7.14 2.77
CA LEU A 27 -17.26 -7.64 2.02
C LEU A 27 -17.55 -9.12 1.89
N PRO A 28 -17.52 -9.71 0.67
CA PRO A 28 -17.52 -11.15 0.57
C PRO A 28 -16.49 -11.61 1.58
N GLN A 29 -16.87 -12.51 2.49
CA GLN A 29 -15.93 -13.09 3.42
C GLN A 29 -14.81 -13.60 2.53
N SER A 30 -13.71 -12.85 2.46
CA SER A 30 -12.50 -13.34 1.85
C SER A 30 -12.28 -14.60 2.62
N ASP A 31 -12.39 -15.75 1.94
CA ASP A 31 -11.95 -17.00 2.50
C ASP A 31 -10.67 -16.63 3.23
N LYS A 32 -10.67 -16.80 4.54
CA LYS A 32 -9.42 -16.80 5.31
C LYS A 32 -8.76 -18.09 4.86
N GLY A 33 -8.34 -18.12 3.59
CA GLY A 33 -7.46 -19.10 3.03
C GLY A 33 -6.34 -19.21 4.02
N LYS A 34 -5.94 -20.45 4.30
CA LYS A 34 -4.80 -20.77 5.15
C LYS A 34 -3.80 -19.64 5.01
N VAL A 35 -3.47 -18.98 6.11
CA VAL A 35 -2.37 -18.03 6.14
C VAL A 35 -1.16 -18.90 5.82
N ASP A 36 -0.84 -18.99 4.54
CA ASP A 36 0.34 -19.69 4.10
C ASP A 36 1.50 -18.88 4.68
N ASP A 37 2.36 -19.54 5.45
CA ASP A 37 3.48 -18.85 6.11
C ASP A 37 4.47 -18.31 5.07
N ASP A 38 4.33 -18.72 3.80
CA ASP A 38 5.14 -18.36 2.66
C ASP A 38 4.38 -17.58 1.59
N ILE A 39 5.05 -16.60 1.00
CA ILE A 39 4.53 -15.83 -0.13
C ILE A 39 4.61 -16.72 -1.38
N ASP A 40 3.53 -16.85 -2.15
CA ASP A 40 3.58 -17.54 -3.46
C ASP A 40 4.22 -16.61 -4.51
N ILE A 41 5.15 -17.16 -5.31
CA ILE A 41 5.78 -16.45 -6.42
C ILE A 41 4.77 -15.99 -7.48
N ASN A 42 3.69 -16.74 -7.69
CA ASN A 42 2.63 -16.35 -8.62
C ASN A 42 1.87 -15.11 -8.13
N GLU A 43 1.70 -14.96 -6.82
CA GLU A 43 1.09 -13.76 -6.23
C GLU A 43 2.01 -12.55 -6.40
N VAL A 44 3.32 -12.72 -6.23
CA VAL A 44 4.31 -11.66 -6.52
C VAL A 44 4.25 -11.26 -8.00
N GLN A 45 4.18 -12.23 -8.91
CA GLN A 45 4.04 -11.96 -10.34
C GLN A 45 2.78 -11.16 -10.64
N LYS A 46 1.62 -11.58 -10.12
CA LYS A 46 0.35 -10.85 -10.29
C LYS A 46 0.43 -9.43 -9.71
N ALA A 47 1.03 -9.26 -8.54
CA ALA A 47 1.20 -7.95 -7.91
C ALA A 47 2.03 -7.01 -8.78
N VAL A 48 3.16 -7.49 -9.30
CA VAL A 48 4.02 -6.72 -10.22
C VAL A 48 3.24 -6.32 -11.49
N GLN A 49 2.49 -7.25 -12.07
CA GLN A 49 1.72 -6.98 -13.30
C GLN A 49 0.55 -6.00 -13.07
N THR A 50 -0.02 -5.97 -11.87
CA THR A 50 -1.12 -5.06 -11.50
C THR A 50 -0.66 -3.68 -11.03
N CYS A 51 0.65 -3.46 -10.82
CA CYS A 51 1.20 -2.13 -10.52
C CYS A 51 0.77 -1.10 -11.59
N LYS A 52 0.30 0.06 -11.15
CA LYS A 52 -0.10 1.15 -12.05
C LYS A 52 1.16 1.81 -12.64
N LEU A 53 1.19 1.95 -13.96
CA LEU A 53 2.23 2.69 -14.68
C LEU A 53 2.08 4.20 -14.48
N GLY A 54 3.15 4.94 -14.70
CA GLY A 54 3.19 6.41 -14.61
C GLY A 54 3.10 6.94 -13.17
N LYS A 55 3.36 6.10 -12.17
CA LYS A 55 3.53 6.52 -10.78
C LYS A 55 4.97 6.98 -10.56
N SER A 56 5.14 8.00 -9.72
CA SER A 56 6.48 8.47 -9.36
C SER A 56 7.27 7.32 -8.72
N PRO A 57 8.49 7.02 -9.20
CA PRO A 57 9.36 6.07 -8.53
C PRO A 57 9.71 6.59 -7.14
N GLY A 58 10.02 5.67 -6.21
CA GLY A 58 10.54 6.04 -4.90
C GLY A 58 11.96 6.63 -4.98
N ASP A 59 12.56 6.91 -3.82
CA ASP A 59 13.88 7.58 -3.72
C ASP A 59 15.01 6.89 -4.50
N TYR A 60 14.89 5.59 -4.72
CA TYR A 60 15.86 4.77 -5.46
C TYR A 60 15.59 4.70 -6.97
N GLY A 61 14.60 5.43 -7.49
CA GLY A 61 14.31 5.49 -8.94
C GLY A 61 13.65 4.25 -9.53
N ILE A 62 13.26 3.27 -8.71
CA ILE A 62 12.62 2.03 -9.16
C ILE A 62 11.13 2.30 -9.42
N GLY A 63 10.76 2.37 -10.70
CA GLY A 63 9.37 2.57 -11.15
C GLY A 63 8.61 1.27 -11.40
N ALA A 64 7.29 1.38 -11.59
CA ALA A 64 6.44 0.24 -11.92
C ALA A 64 6.81 -0.38 -13.29
N GLU A 65 7.30 0.44 -14.22
CA GLU A 65 7.80 0.05 -15.53
C GLU A 65 8.98 -0.91 -15.41
N MET A 66 9.93 -0.60 -14.51
CA MET A 66 11.10 -1.44 -14.25
C MET A 66 10.68 -2.76 -13.60
N LEU A 67 9.74 -2.72 -12.64
CA LEU A 67 9.23 -3.94 -12.01
C LEU A 67 8.53 -4.85 -13.03
N LYS A 68 7.75 -4.29 -13.95
CA LYS A 68 7.09 -5.08 -15.01
C LYS A 68 8.05 -5.62 -16.06
N ALA A 69 9.22 -5.01 -16.21
CA ALA A 69 10.27 -5.46 -17.12
C ALA A 69 11.18 -6.54 -16.52
N LEU A 70 10.97 -6.93 -15.25
CA LEU A 70 11.77 -7.97 -14.59
C LEU A 70 11.64 -9.31 -15.34
N GLY A 71 12.79 -9.95 -15.56
CA GLY A 71 12.84 -11.33 -16.02
C GLY A 71 12.49 -12.30 -14.91
N GLU A 72 12.41 -13.60 -15.23
CA GLU A 72 12.09 -14.61 -14.23
C GLU A 72 13.10 -14.69 -13.08
N ASP A 73 14.40 -14.53 -13.37
CA ASP A 73 15.46 -14.55 -12.35
C ASP A 73 15.33 -13.38 -11.37
N ASP A 74 15.02 -12.19 -11.90
CA ASP A 74 14.83 -11.00 -11.08
C ASP A 74 13.54 -11.09 -10.25
N LEU A 75 12.49 -11.69 -10.81
CA LEU A 75 11.25 -11.95 -10.10
C LEU A 75 11.47 -12.95 -8.95
N ARG A 76 12.29 -13.99 -9.16
CA ARG A 76 12.71 -14.93 -8.11
C ARG A 76 13.51 -14.22 -7.01
N LEU A 77 14.38 -13.28 -7.38
CA LEU A 77 15.12 -12.46 -6.41
C LEU A 77 14.17 -11.58 -5.57
N LEU A 78 13.22 -10.90 -6.22
CA LEU A 78 12.21 -10.08 -5.56
C LEU A 78 11.37 -10.92 -4.58
N HIS A 79 10.90 -12.08 -5.03
CA HIS A 79 10.16 -13.04 -4.20
C HIS A 79 10.97 -13.46 -2.95
N LYS A 80 12.26 -13.74 -3.10
CA LYS A 80 13.15 -14.09 -1.97
C LYS A 80 13.28 -12.95 -0.97
N ILE A 81 13.40 -11.71 -1.44
CA ILE A 81 13.50 -10.52 -0.58
C ILE A 81 12.22 -10.34 0.22
N LEU A 82 11.06 -10.39 -0.45
CA LEU A 82 9.75 -10.26 0.19
C LEU A 82 9.51 -11.37 1.23
N THR A 83 9.84 -12.61 0.86
CA THR A 83 9.72 -13.76 1.76
C THR A 83 10.59 -13.61 2.99
N LYS A 84 11.82 -13.10 2.83
CA LYS A 84 12.72 -12.85 3.97
C LYS A 84 12.15 -11.79 4.92
N ALA A 85 11.65 -10.68 4.39
CA ALA A 85 11.00 -9.64 5.20
C ALA A 85 9.77 -10.20 5.94
N TRP A 86 8.95 -11.01 5.25
CA TRP A 86 7.76 -11.63 5.82
C TRP A 86 8.04 -12.63 6.94
N LYS A 87 9.08 -13.47 6.79
CA LYS A 87 9.48 -14.46 7.79
C LYS A 87 10.10 -13.82 9.02
N ASN A 88 10.92 -12.81 8.82
CA ASN A 88 11.60 -12.12 9.92
C ASN A 88 10.67 -11.14 10.65
N LYS A 89 9.51 -10.81 10.08
CA LYS A 89 8.62 -9.74 10.56
C LYS A 89 9.35 -8.40 10.70
N GLU A 90 10.36 -8.19 9.85
CA GLU A 90 11.22 -7.02 9.83
C GLU A 90 11.16 -6.40 8.44
N ILE A 91 10.79 -5.12 8.40
CA ILE A 91 10.86 -4.30 7.20
C ILE A 91 12.25 -3.66 7.18
N PRO A 92 13.02 -3.76 6.07
CA PRO A 92 14.27 -3.03 5.93
C PRO A 92 14.06 -1.55 6.25
N ARG A 93 14.96 -0.96 7.04
CA ARG A 93 14.86 0.46 7.41
C ARG A 93 14.77 1.39 6.20
N ASP A 94 15.36 0.97 5.09
CA ASP A 94 15.34 1.70 3.82
C ASP A 94 13.96 1.72 3.13
N TRP A 95 13.03 0.85 3.55
CA TRP A 95 11.64 0.86 3.09
C TRP A 95 10.75 1.72 3.99
N ASP A 96 11.23 2.13 5.17
CA ASP A 96 10.52 3.08 6.02
C ASP A 96 10.62 4.45 5.33
N PRO A 97 9.52 5.00 4.79
CA PRO A 97 9.58 6.32 4.20
C PRO A 97 10.02 7.31 5.30
N PRO A 98 10.90 8.28 5.00
CA PRO A 98 11.11 9.37 5.93
C PRO A 98 9.74 9.99 6.21
N SER A 99 9.34 10.01 7.48
CA SER A 99 8.01 10.42 7.97
C SER A 99 7.50 11.77 7.44
N ALA A 100 8.37 12.56 6.82
CA ALA A 100 8.04 13.78 6.09
C ALA A 100 7.20 13.57 4.82
N ILE A 101 7.42 12.51 4.02
CA ILE A 101 6.80 12.39 2.68
C ILE A 101 5.31 12.02 2.76
N ILE A 102 4.91 11.23 3.76
CA ILE A 102 3.50 10.82 3.92
C ILE A 102 2.59 12.04 4.24
N THR A 103 3.16 13.11 4.81
CA THR A 103 2.37 14.31 5.16
C THR A 103 2.03 15.18 3.95
N GLU A 104 2.81 15.12 2.87
CA GLU A 104 2.59 15.89 1.64
C GLU A 104 1.79 15.14 0.57
N ALA A 105 1.82 13.81 0.58
CA ALA A 105 1.08 12.98 -0.39
C ALA A 105 -0.46 13.00 -0.21
N PHE A 106 -0.97 13.52 0.92
CA PHE A 106 -2.41 13.71 1.18
C PHE A 106 -2.87 15.17 1.08
N ARG A 107 -2.05 16.09 0.54
CA ARG A 107 -2.40 17.51 0.38
C ARG A 107 -2.86 17.92 -1.03
N CYS A 108 -2.96 17.01 -2.00
CA CYS A 108 -3.56 17.32 -3.31
C CYS A 108 -4.99 16.79 -3.43
#